data_AF-A0A1F6BTJ2-F1
#
_entry.id   AF-A0A1F6BTJ2-F1
#
_cell.length_a   1.000
_cell.length_b   1.000
_cell.length_c   1.000
_cell.angle_alpha   90.00
_cell.angle_beta   90.00
_cell.angle_gamma   90.00
#
_symmetry.space_group_name_H-M   'P 1'
#
loop_
_entity.id
_entity.type
_entity.pdbx_description
1 polymer ?
#
loop_
_entity_poly.entity_id
_entity_poly.type
_entity_poly.pdbx_seq_one_letter_code
_entity_poly.pdbx_strand_id
1 'polypeptide(L)'
;MKIAKSSLSFMLLSVVFVLLSVLSPTLFVDDYAGWRQNWWSAVPIALLALFSMFFLPIFALKRLFKDNPESYGLRFPENPRKSFWLTLAAILVLLPVIVFFGTEEAFQAYYSMGSVSLTQFLVAAVFASLIYYAAEEFLFRGFLFWGLWYKIKYHGFWVSALLFALFHLTKPLPEVFFAFFAGLVFAYLSFKTKSFIPAVVAHFAIALILNLLIFFSLGAPSDTQNIFHF
;
A
#
# COMPACT_ATOMS: atom_id res chain seq x y z
N MET A 1 -25.56 1.91 17.56
CA MET A 1 -24.11 2.18 17.43
C MET A 1 -23.37 1.31 18.45
N LYS A 2 -22.74 0.19 18.04
CA LYS A 2 -21.87 -0.61 18.91
C LYS A 2 -20.43 -0.55 18.39
N ILE A 3 -19.88 0.66 18.38
CA ILE A 3 -18.44 0.91 18.21
C ILE A 3 -17.73 0.14 19.33
N ALA A 4 -16.99 -0.90 18.95
CA ALA A 4 -16.12 -1.76 19.76
C ALA A 4 -15.90 -1.36 21.25
N LYS A 5 -16.25 -2.28 22.17
CA LYS A 5 -16.32 -2.14 23.64
C LYS A 5 -15.10 -1.55 24.39
N SER A 6 -13.96 -1.29 23.76
CA SER A 6 -12.98 -0.32 24.27
C SER A 6 -12.24 0.38 23.11
N SER A 7 -11.95 1.68 23.26
CA SER A 7 -11.08 2.42 22.33
C SER A 7 -9.71 1.76 22.21
N LEU A 8 -9.19 1.28 23.33
CA LEU A 8 -7.87 0.67 23.49
C LEU A 8 -7.70 -0.64 22.72
N SER A 9 -8.65 -1.58 22.82
CA SER A 9 -8.54 -2.88 22.14
C SER A 9 -8.48 -2.75 20.62
N PHE A 10 -9.20 -1.78 20.06
CA PHE A 10 -9.12 -1.49 18.63
C PHE A 10 -7.75 -0.95 18.24
N MET A 11 -7.25 0.06 18.98
CA MET A 11 -5.94 0.65 18.71
C MET A 11 -4.81 -0.38 18.84
N LEU A 12 -4.85 -1.22 19.87
CA LEU A 12 -3.88 -2.31 20.04
C LEU A 12 -3.94 -3.30 18.89
N LEU A 13 -5.13 -3.72 18.46
CA LEU A 13 -5.28 -4.64 17.34
C LEU A 13 -4.80 -4.03 16.02
N SER A 14 -5.03 -2.74 15.80
CA SER A 14 -4.49 -2.02 14.65
C SER A 14 -2.96 -2.00 14.65
N VAL A 15 -2.33 -1.73 15.80
CA VAL A 15 -0.86 -1.80 15.93
C VAL A 15 -0.35 -3.21 15.66
N VAL A 16 -1.01 -4.23 16.21
CA VAL A 16 -0.66 -5.64 15.97
C VAL A 16 -0.75 -5.99 14.49
N PHE A 17 -1.80 -5.58 13.78
CA PHE A 17 -1.90 -5.84 12.33
C PHE A 17 -0.81 -5.14 11.53
N VAL A 18 -0.46 -3.90 11.88
CA VAL A 18 0.66 -3.18 11.24
C VAL A 18 2.00 -3.87 11.54
N LEU A 19 2.24 -4.32 12.77
CA LEU A 19 3.49 -5.02 13.11
C LEU A 19 3.58 -6.39 12.43
N LEU A 20 2.50 -7.17 12.44
CA LEU A 20 2.44 -8.46 11.75
C LEU A 20 2.71 -8.29 10.27
N SER A 21 2.20 -7.24 9.65
CA SER A 21 2.38 -7.02 8.23
C SER A 21 3.81 -6.59 7.87
N VAL A 22 4.53 -5.89 8.75
CA VAL A 22 5.97 -5.56 8.58
C VAL A 22 6.86 -6.78 8.84
N LEU A 23 6.58 -7.56 9.89
CA LEU A 23 7.47 -8.65 10.33
C LEU A 23 7.27 -9.94 9.54
N SER A 24 6.05 -10.19 9.04
CA SER A 24 5.70 -11.48 8.43
C SER A 24 6.63 -11.93 7.30
N PRO A 25 7.16 -11.08 6.41
CA PRO A 25 8.07 -11.55 5.37
C PRO A 25 9.42 -12.05 5.91
N THR A 26 9.93 -11.42 6.98
CA THR A 26 11.21 -11.79 7.62
C THR A 26 11.14 -13.08 8.44
N LEU A 27 9.94 -13.55 8.78
CA LEU A 27 9.76 -14.80 9.52
C LEU A 27 9.98 -16.05 8.64
N PHE A 28 9.97 -15.89 7.32
CA PHE A 28 10.04 -17.01 6.38
C PHE A 28 11.27 -16.95 5.45
N VAL A 29 12.06 -15.87 5.51
CA VAL A 29 13.16 -15.62 4.57
C VAL A 29 14.34 -14.98 5.30
N ASP A 30 15.49 -15.66 5.30
CA ASP A 30 16.73 -15.20 5.95
C ASP A 30 17.34 -13.98 5.25
N ASP A 31 17.46 -14.01 3.92
CA ASP A 31 17.87 -12.85 3.11
C ASP A 31 16.66 -12.17 2.48
N TYR A 32 15.91 -11.45 3.32
CA TYR A 32 14.73 -10.72 2.86
C TYR A 32 15.07 -9.64 1.81
N ALA A 33 16.26 -9.04 1.91
CA ALA A 33 16.69 -7.95 1.03
C ALA A 33 17.02 -8.44 -0.38
N GLY A 34 17.67 -9.59 -0.53
CA GLY A 34 17.87 -10.22 -1.83
C GLY A 34 16.58 -10.84 -2.36
N TRP A 35 15.79 -11.48 -1.50
CA TRP A 35 14.54 -12.13 -1.91
C TRP A 35 13.54 -11.16 -2.55
N ARG A 36 13.32 -9.99 -1.95
CA ARG A 36 12.39 -8.97 -2.44
C ARG A 36 12.75 -8.38 -3.81
N GLN A 37 14.02 -8.47 -4.23
CA GLN A 37 14.46 -8.01 -5.57
C GLN A 37 14.08 -8.98 -6.69
N ASN A 38 13.63 -10.20 -6.35
CA ASN A 38 13.15 -11.13 -7.36
C ASN A 38 11.69 -10.85 -7.73
N TRP A 39 11.37 -10.72 -9.02
CA TRP A 39 10.00 -10.45 -9.50
C TRP A 39 8.96 -11.44 -8.94
N TRP A 40 9.33 -12.70 -8.77
CA TRP A 40 8.41 -13.76 -8.32
C TRP A 40 8.05 -13.62 -6.83
N SER A 41 8.85 -12.90 -6.04
CA SER A 41 8.56 -12.64 -4.63
C SER A 41 7.34 -11.72 -4.45
N ALA A 42 6.99 -10.92 -5.46
CA ALA A 42 5.83 -10.05 -5.43
C ALA A 42 4.51 -10.82 -5.19
N VAL A 43 4.37 -12.03 -5.74
CA VAL A 43 3.15 -12.85 -5.60
C VAL A 43 2.93 -13.31 -4.15
N PRO A 44 3.85 -14.04 -3.50
CA PRO A 44 3.67 -14.43 -2.10
C PRO A 44 3.55 -13.23 -1.16
N ILE A 45 4.26 -12.13 -1.42
CA ILE A 45 4.10 -10.87 -0.65
C ILE A 45 2.66 -10.34 -0.78
N ALA A 46 2.12 -10.28 -2.00
CA ALA A 46 0.77 -9.80 -2.24
C ALA A 46 -0.30 -10.70 -1.59
N LEU A 47 -0.11 -12.03 -1.63
CA LEU A 47 -1.02 -12.98 -0.98
C LEU A 47 -0.96 -12.86 0.55
N LEU A 48 0.22 -12.70 1.11
CA LEU A 48 0.42 -12.49 2.54
C LEU A 48 -0.19 -11.16 3.00
N ALA A 49 -0.03 -10.09 2.21
CA ALA A 49 -0.69 -8.81 2.45
C ALA A 49 -2.21 -8.94 2.35
N LEU A 50 -2.74 -9.62 1.34
CA LEU A 50 -4.18 -9.87 1.19
C LEU A 50 -4.75 -10.62 2.41
N PHE A 51 -4.05 -11.64 2.90
CA PHE A 51 -4.48 -12.35 4.09
C PHE A 51 -4.42 -11.45 5.34
N SER A 52 -3.26 -10.84 5.60
CA SER A 52 -2.98 -10.13 6.86
C SER A 52 -3.59 -8.73 6.96
N MET A 53 -3.63 -7.99 5.85
CA MET A 53 -4.07 -6.59 5.79
C MET A 53 -5.51 -6.43 5.25
N PHE A 54 -6.07 -7.45 4.58
CA PHE A 54 -7.45 -7.40 4.09
C PHE A 54 -8.39 -8.35 4.83
N PHE A 55 -8.13 -9.66 4.78
CA PHE A 55 -9.04 -10.65 5.35
C PHE A 55 -9.05 -10.67 6.88
N LEU A 56 -7.90 -10.58 7.54
CA LEU A 56 -7.84 -10.52 9.01
C LEU A 56 -8.55 -9.28 9.59
N PRO A 57 -8.39 -8.06 9.05
CA PRO A 57 -9.16 -6.90 9.51
C PRO A 57 -10.67 -7.06 9.26
N ILE A 58 -11.10 -7.61 8.12
CA ILE A 58 -12.53 -7.91 7.89
C ILE A 58 -13.05 -8.91 8.92
N PHE A 59 -12.28 -9.97 9.20
CA PHE A 59 -12.63 -10.95 10.22
C PHE A 59 -12.76 -10.29 11.60
N ALA A 60 -11.81 -9.44 11.98
CA ALA A 60 -11.86 -8.70 13.24
C ALA A 60 -13.11 -7.80 13.34
N LEU A 61 -13.42 -7.03 12.28
CA LEU A 61 -14.63 -6.22 12.21
C LEU A 61 -15.89 -7.05 12.42
N LYS A 62 -16.03 -8.15 11.68
CA LYS A 62 -17.24 -8.99 11.73
C LYS A 62 -17.38 -9.79 13.03
N ARG A 63 -16.28 -10.36 13.54
CA ARG A 63 -16.32 -11.35 14.64
C ARG A 63 -15.98 -10.76 16.01
N LEU A 64 -14.97 -9.88 16.09
CA LEU A 64 -14.54 -9.28 17.35
C LEU A 64 -15.35 -8.03 17.68
N PHE A 65 -15.51 -7.15 16.69
CA PHE A 65 -16.21 -5.88 16.87
C PHE A 65 -17.71 -5.95 16.55
N LYS A 66 -18.13 -6.95 15.76
CA LYS A 66 -19.52 -7.11 15.28
C LYS A 66 -20.02 -5.88 14.51
N ASP A 67 -19.12 -5.26 13.76
CA ASP A 67 -19.37 -4.09 12.92
C ASP A 67 -19.46 -4.48 11.44
N ASN A 68 -20.13 -3.63 10.65
CA ASN A 68 -20.18 -3.78 9.18
C ASN A 68 -18.92 -3.16 8.54
N PRO A 69 -18.12 -3.92 7.77
CA PRO A 69 -16.96 -3.40 7.04
C PRO A 69 -17.26 -2.22 6.11
N GLU A 70 -18.48 -2.08 5.61
CA GLU A 70 -18.87 -0.92 4.79
C GLU A 70 -18.80 0.40 5.56
N SER A 71 -19.00 0.37 6.89
CA SER A 71 -18.80 1.54 7.76
C SER A 71 -17.32 1.93 7.85
N TYR A 72 -16.42 1.04 7.48
CA TYR A 72 -14.98 1.26 7.42
C TYR A 72 -14.52 1.45 5.97
N GLY A 73 -15.40 1.95 5.10
CA GLY A 73 -15.04 2.30 3.73
C GLY A 73 -14.93 1.13 2.76
N LEU A 74 -15.22 -0.12 3.16
CA LEU A 74 -15.29 -1.28 2.25
C LEU A 74 -16.55 -1.21 1.37
N ARG A 75 -16.64 -0.20 0.51
CA ARG A 75 -17.76 0.07 -0.37
C ARG A 75 -17.30 0.85 -1.59
N PHE A 76 -18.11 0.86 -2.64
CA PHE A 76 -17.91 1.77 -3.76
C PHE A 76 -18.12 3.23 -3.33
N PRO A 77 -17.42 4.18 -3.97
CA PRO A 77 -17.58 5.59 -3.68
C PRO A 77 -19.00 6.07 -3.96
N GLU A 78 -19.54 6.88 -3.05
CA GLU A 78 -20.92 7.43 -3.17
C GLU A 78 -21.10 8.32 -4.40
N ASN A 79 -20.03 9.02 -4.80
CA ASN A 79 -20.03 9.88 -5.98
C ASN A 79 -18.81 9.52 -6.86
N PRO A 80 -19.02 8.71 -7.92
CA PRO A 80 -17.92 8.28 -8.80
C PRO A 80 -17.19 9.44 -9.48
N ARG A 81 -17.91 10.47 -9.95
CA ARG A 81 -17.31 11.63 -10.63
C ARG A 81 -16.40 12.42 -9.69
N LYS A 82 -16.89 12.72 -8.48
CA LYS A 82 -16.09 13.41 -7.46
C LYS A 82 -14.86 12.57 -7.06
N SER A 83 -15.04 11.27 -6.93
CA SER A 83 -13.97 10.35 -6.56
C SER A 83 -12.89 10.31 -7.63
N PHE A 84 -13.28 10.24 -8.91
CA PHE A 84 -12.35 10.33 -10.04
C PHE A 84 -11.49 11.59 -9.98
N TRP A 85 -12.09 12.77 -9.84
CA TRP A 85 -11.34 14.02 -9.81
C TRP A 85 -10.45 14.17 -8.57
N LEU A 86 -10.90 13.68 -7.41
CA LEU A 86 -10.08 13.68 -6.20
C LEU A 86 -8.90 12.70 -6.32
N THR A 87 -9.11 11.50 -6.85
CA THR A 87 -8.04 10.54 -7.12
C THR A 87 -7.04 11.09 -8.12
N LEU A 88 -7.50 11.70 -9.21
CA LEU A 88 -6.63 12.33 -10.20
C LEU A 88 -5.81 13.46 -9.56
N ALA A 89 -6.44 14.33 -8.76
CA ALA A 89 -5.73 15.38 -8.05
C ALA A 89 -4.67 14.82 -7.08
N ALA A 90 -4.98 13.75 -6.35
CA ALA A 90 -4.01 13.07 -5.48
C ALA A 90 -2.82 12.51 -6.26
N ILE A 91 -3.06 11.86 -7.40
CA ILE A 91 -1.99 11.37 -8.28
C ILE A 91 -1.11 12.53 -8.75
N LEU A 92 -1.72 13.62 -9.25
CA LEU A 92 -0.98 14.78 -9.74
C LEU A 92 -0.16 15.49 -8.65
N VAL A 93 -0.66 15.54 -7.42
CA VAL A 93 0.08 16.10 -6.27
C VAL A 93 1.29 15.25 -5.90
N LEU A 94 1.15 13.92 -5.95
CA LEU A 94 2.22 13.00 -5.57
C LEU A 94 3.23 12.75 -6.72
N LEU A 95 2.80 12.96 -7.97
CA LEU A 95 3.58 12.65 -9.17
C LEU A 95 4.99 13.29 -9.18
N PRO A 96 5.20 14.58 -8.88
CA PRO A 96 6.54 15.17 -8.91
C PRO A 96 7.51 14.51 -7.95
N VAL A 97 7.04 14.13 -6.76
CA VAL A 97 7.85 13.43 -5.74
C VAL A 97 8.27 12.06 -6.25
N ILE A 98 7.35 11.34 -6.88
CA ILE A 98 7.59 9.98 -7.38
C ILE A 98 8.51 9.98 -8.59
N VAL A 99 8.37 10.98 -9.48
CA VAL A 99 9.31 11.18 -10.59
C VAL A 99 10.72 11.46 -10.07
N PHE A 100 10.85 12.31 -9.06
CA PHE A 100 12.13 12.56 -8.38
C PHE A 100 12.69 11.28 -7.75
N PHE A 101 11.88 10.50 -7.04
CA PHE A 101 12.34 9.21 -6.49
C PHE A 101 12.82 8.23 -7.58
N GLY A 102 12.20 8.22 -8.76
CA GLY A 102 12.65 7.38 -9.87
C GLY A 102 14.07 7.71 -10.37
N THR A 103 14.60 8.90 -10.08
CA THR A 103 15.97 9.30 -10.45
C THR A 103 17.01 9.01 -9.38
N GLU A 104 16.59 8.62 -8.18
CA GLU A 104 17.48 8.42 -7.03
C GLU A 104 18.01 6.98 -6.95
N GLU A 105 19.32 6.81 -6.81
CA GLU A 105 19.98 5.50 -6.75
C GLU A 105 19.42 4.60 -5.63
N ALA A 106 19.12 5.18 -4.46
CA ALA A 106 18.58 4.44 -3.32
C ALA A 106 17.21 3.81 -3.64
N PHE A 107 16.37 4.48 -4.44
CA PHE A 107 15.07 3.98 -4.85
C PHE A 107 15.21 2.95 -5.97
N GLN A 108 16.09 3.20 -6.95
CA GLN A 108 16.40 2.22 -7.99
C GLN A 108 16.92 0.91 -7.38
N ALA A 109 17.85 0.97 -6.44
CA ALA A 109 18.37 -0.20 -5.72
C ALA A 109 17.30 -0.90 -4.87
N TYR A 110 16.37 -0.14 -4.27
CA TYR A 110 15.31 -0.71 -3.44
C TYR A 110 14.20 -1.37 -4.24
N TYR A 111 13.78 -0.78 -5.36
CA TYR A 111 12.61 -1.21 -6.15
C TYR A 111 12.95 -1.96 -7.43
N SER A 112 14.23 -2.10 -7.78
CA SER A 112 14.65 -2.91 -8.93
C SER A 112 14.19 -4.36 -8.77
N MET A 113 13.65 -4.90 -9.86
CA MET A 113 13.30 -6.31 -10.01
C MET A 113 14.39 -7.10 -10.77
N GLY A 114 15.54 -6.47 -11.04
CA GLY A 114 16.55 -6.98 -11.95
C GLY A 114 16.13 -6.92 -13.42
N SER A 115 16.80 -7.70 -14.28
CA SER A 115 16.42 -7.85 -15.68
C SER A 115 15.22 -8.80 -15.78
N VAL A 116 14.05 -8.24 -16.11
CA VAL A 116 12.78 -8.97 -16.16
C VAL A 116 12.10 -8.78 -17.50
N SER A 117 11.49 -9.84 -18.03
CA SER A 117 10.68 -9.75 -19.24
C SER A 117 9.42 -8.90 -19.00
N LEU A 118 8.78 -8.42 -20.07
CA LEU A 118 7.52 -7.69 -19.97
C LEU A 118 6.46 -8.49 -19.19
N THR A 119 6.38 -9.80 -19.41
CA THR A 119 5.43 -10.66 -18.68
C THR A 119 5.72 -10.69 -17.19
N GLN A 120 6.99 -10.81 -16.79
CA GLN A 120 7.40 -10.81 -15.38
C GLN A 120 7.11 -9.46 -14.73
N PHE A 121 7.37 -8.36 -15.44
CA PHE A 121 7.01 -7.01 -15.01
C PHE A 121 5.49 -6.87 -14.80
N LEU A 122 4.67 -7.32 -15.75
CA LEU A 122 3.22 -7.27 -15.63
C LEU A 122 2.71 -8.07 -14.41
N VAL A 123 3.26 -9.27 -14.18
CA VAL A 123 2.89 -10.07 -13.00
C VAL A 123 3.24 -9.34 -11.70
N ALA A 124 4.46 -8.82 -11.58
CA ALA A 124 4.94 -8.21 -10.33
C ALA A 124 4.40 -6.78 -10.11
N ALA A 125 4.64 -5.87 -11.07
CA ALA A 125 4.36 -4.44 -10.95
C ALA A 125 2.89 -4.07 -11.22
N VAL A 126 2.11 -4.93 -11.89
CA VAL A 126 0.69 -4.67 -12.16
C VAL A 126 -0.20 -5.57 -11.30
N PHE A 127 -0.18 -6.88 -11.52
CA PHE A 127 -1.16 -7.78 -10.87
C PHE A 127 -0.92 -7.96 -9.37
N ALA A 128 0.29 -8.37 -8.99
CA ALA A 128 0.63 -8.57 -7.58
C ALA A 128 0.59 -7.25 -6.80
N SER A 129 1.13 -6.17 -7.38
CA SER A 129 1.10 -4.84 -6.78
C SER A 129 -0.33 -4.32 -6.56
N LEU A 130 -1.26 -4.53 -7.51
CA LEU A 130 -2.66 -4.13 -7.32
C LEU A 130 -3.31 -4.84 -6.12
N ILE A 131 -3.05 -6.15 -5.96
CA ILE A 131 -3.54 -6.93 -4.81
C ILE A 131 -2.93 -6.39 -3.51
N TYR A 132 -1.62 -6.14 -3.52
CA TYR A 132 -0.90 -5.60 -2.37
C TYR A 132 -1.47 -4.25 -1.93
N TYR A 133 -1.56 -3.27 -2.84
CA TYR A 133 -2.06 -1.94 -2.50
C TYR A 133 -3.56 -1.94 -2.16
N ALA A 134 -4.36 -2.85 -2.71
CA ALA A 134 -5.74 -3.05 -2.27
C ALA A 134 -5.81 -3.49 -0.80
N ALA A 135 -4.93 -4.42 -0.40
CA ALA A 135 -4.88 -4.91 0.97
C ALA A 135 -4.33 -3.86 1.94
N GLU A 136 -3.23 -3.21 1.57
CA GLU A 136 -2.59 -2.16 2.36
C GLU A 136 -3.54 -0.97 2.58
N GLU A 137 -4.15 -0.45 1.52
CA GLU A 137 -5.08 0.67 1.65
C GLU A 137 -6.35 0.29 2.40
N PHE A 138 -6.80 -0.97 2.36
CA PHE A 138 -7.89 -1.38 3.22
C PHE A 138 -7.49 -1.35 4.71
N LEU A 139 -6.30 -1.84 5.06
CA LEU A 139 -5.81 -1.76 6.44
C LEU A 139 -5.72 -0.32 6.92
N PHE A 140 -5.10 0.57 6.14
CA PHE A 140 -4.85 1.95 6.57
C PHE A 140 -6.06 2.88 6.40
N ARG A 141 -6.71 2.88 5.23
CA ARG A 141 -7.74 3.87 4.84
C ARG A 141 -9.14 3.33 5.08
N GLY A 142 -9.27 2.02 5.20
CA GLY A 142 -10.47 1.35 5.66
C GLY A 142 -10.47 1.16 7.17
N PHE A 143 -9.92 0.04 7.62
CA PHE A 143 -9.94 -0.41 9.02
C PHE A 143 -9.39 0.65 9.99
N LEU A 144 -8.13 1.03 9.86
CA LEU A 144 -7.45 1.92 10.80
C LEU A 144 -8.06 3.33 10.80
N PHE A 145 -8.08 4.00 9.65
CA PHE A 145 -8.55 5.38 9.55
C PHE A 145 -9.99 5.55 10.03
N TRP A 146 -10.94 4.73 9.57
CA TRP A 146 -12.33 4.87 10.00
C TRP A 146 -12.52 4.47 11.47
N GLY A 147 -11.81 3.45 11.94
CA GLY A 147 -11.83 3.08 13.35
C GLY A 147 -11.32 4.19 14.27
N LEU A 148 -10.24 4.88 13.86
CA LEU A 148 -9.75 6.07 14.54
C LEU A 148 -10.71 7.25 14.41
N TRP A 149 -11.28 7.49 13.23
CA TRP A 149 -12.26 8.55 13.00
C TRP A 149 -13.45 8.45 13.96
N TYR A 150 -13.95 7.23 14.20
CA TYR A 150 -15.06 7.03 15.13
C TYR A 150 -14.69 7.30 16.60
N LYS A 151 -13.40 7.22 16.97
CA LYS A 151 -12.93 7.37 18.35
C LYS A 151 -12.34 8.75 18.64
N ILE A 152 -11.51 9.27 17.74
CA ILE A 152 -10.71 10.49 17.92
C ILE A 152 -10.88 11.51 16.78
N LYS A 153 -11.86 11.29 15.88
CA LYS A 153 -12.27 12.25 14.83
C LYS A 153 -11.08 12.69 13.97
N TYR A 154 -10.87 14.01 13.83
CA TYR A 154 -9.84 14.60 12.99
C TYR A 154 -8.42 14.18 13.39
N HIS A 155 -8.17 13.81 14.64
CA HIS A 155 -6.87 13.24 15.03
C HIS A 155 -6.58 11.91 14.37
N GLY A 156 -7.61 11.21 13.88
CA GLY A 156 -7.47 9.96 13.13
C GLY A 156 -6.63 10.13 11.87
N PHE A 157 -6.69 11.30 11.20
CA PHE A 157 -5.84 11.60 10.04
C PHE A 157 -4.35 11.54 10.41
N TRP A 158 -3.96 12.29 11.44
CA TRP A 158 -2.58 12.40 11.88
C TRP A 158 -2.03 11.06 12.38
N VAL A 159 -2.81 10.35 13.20
CA VAL A 159 -2.41 9.04 13.73
C VAL A 159 -2.32 8.00 12.62
N SER A 160 -3.28 7.94 11.68
CA SER A 160 -3.19 7.00 10.56
C SER A 160 -2.01 7.30 9.63
N ALA A 161 -1.74 8.59 9.38
CA ALA A 161 -0.62 9.01 8.54
C ALA A 161 0.74 8.70 9.19
N LEU A 162 0.85 8.91 10.51
CA LEU A 162 2.05 8.54 11.27
C LEU A 162 2.30 7.04 11.22
N LEU A 163 1.28 6.21 11.48
CA LEU A 163 1.40 4.76 11.40
C LEU A 163 1.75 4.29 9.98
N PHE A 164 1.24 4.95 8.95
CA PHE A 164 1.58 4.66 7.56
C PHE A 164 3.04 5.03 7.24
N ALA A 165 3.54 6.15 7.74
CA ALA A 165 4.96 6.51 7.64
C ALA A 165 5.86 5.49 8.37
N LEU A 166 5.47 5.06 9.57
CA LEU A 166 6.20 4.02 10.32
C LEU A 166 6.22 2.67 9.58
N PHE A 167 5.15 2.35 8.85
CA PHE A 167 5.10 1.17 7.98
C PHE A 167 6.13 1.24 6.84
N HIS A 168 6.61 2.44 6.48
CA HIS A 168 7.61 2.66 5.44
C HIS A 168 9.05 2.69 5.97
N LEU A 169 9.31 2.42 7.27
CA LEU A 169 10.65 2.55 7.88
C LEU A 169 11.76 1.71 7.24
N THR A 170 11.42 0.61 6.56
CA THR A 170 12.38 -0.26 5.87
C THR A 170 12.77 0.27 4.49
N LYS A 171 12.09 1.30 3.99
CA LYS A 171 12.28 1.90 2.66
C LYS A 171 13.30 3.05 2.71
N PRO A 172 13.75 3.58 1.56
CA PRO A 172 14.66 4.73 1.53
C PRO A 172 14.11 5.89 2.38
N LEU A 173 14.99 6.53 3.19
CA LEU A 173 14.59 7.49 4.21
C LEU A 173 13.68 8.64 3.70
N PRO A 174 13.89 9.22 2.50
CA PRO A 174 12.96 10.21 1.98
C PRO A 174 11.52 9.69 1.89
N GLU A 175 11.34 8.42 1.52
CA GLU A 175 10.00 7.83 1.40
C GLU A 175 9.25 7.82 2.74
N VAL A 176 9.93 7.63 3.86
CA VAL A 176 9.31 7.66 5.21
C VAL A 176 8.65 9.01 5.48
N PHE A 177 9.37 10.10 5.17
CA PHE A 177 8.86 11.46 5.36
C PHE A 177 7.68 11.75 4.43
N PHE A 178 7.82 11.42 3.14
CA PHE A 178 6.75 11.65 2.16
C PHE A 178 5.55 10.72 2.34
N ALA A 179 5.74 9.52 2.89
CA ALA A 179 4.68 8.59 3.24
C ALA A 179 3.72 9.19 4.26
N PHE A 180 4.19 10.01 5.21
CA PHE A 180 3.29 10.73 6.12
C PHE A 180 2.29 11.61 5.35
N PHE A 181 2.78 12.41 4.41
CA PHE A 181 1.94 13.32 3.62
C PHE A 181 1.03 12.56 2.65
N ALA A 182 1.54 11.53 1.98
CA ALA A 182 0.71 10.62 1.17
C ALA A 182 -0.38 9.94 2.04
N GLY A 183 -0.01 9.57 3.27
CA GLY A 183 -0.87 9.17 4.38
C GLY A 183 -2.13 10.01 4.51
N LEU A 184 -1.91 11.32 4.66
CA LEU A 184 -2.97 12.33 4.81
C LEU A 184 -3.81 12.46 3.55
N VAL A 185 -3.19 12.49 2.37
CA VAL A 185 -3.89 12.58 1.08
C VAL A 185 -4.83 11.39 0.90
N PHE A 186 -4.35 10.17 1.14
CA PHE A 186 -5.14 8.95 0.99
C PHE A 186 -6.24 8.83 2.06
N ALA A 187 -5.97 9.24 3.30
CA ALA A 187 -7.00 9.35 4.33
C ALA A 187 -8.10 10.35 3.94
N TYR A 188 -7.72 11.47 3.30
CA TYR A 188 -8.66 12.46 2.79
C TYR A 188 -9.52 11.93 1.64
N LEU A 189 -8.93 11.17 0.71
CA LEU A 189 -9.68 10.46 -0.33
C LEU A 189 -10.72 9.54 0.30
N SER A 190 -10.32 8.70 1.26
CA SER A 190 -11.24 7.80 1.96
C SER A 190 -12.36 8.56 2.68
N PHE A 191 -12.00 9.61 3.42
CA PHE A 191 -12.95 10.44 4.14
C PHE A 191 -14.00 11.11 3.25
N LYS A 192 -13.58 11.66 2.10
CA LYS A 192 -14.45 12.43 1.20
C LYS A 192 -15.30 11.56 0.29
N THR A 193 -14.87 10.33 0.01
CA THR A 193 -15.55 9.41 -0.90
C THR A 193 -16.29 8.29 -0.17
N LYS A 194 -16.07 8.15 1.14
CA LYS A 194 -16.56 7.05 2.00
C LYS A 194 -16.11 5.67 1.50
N SER A 195 -14.99 5.64 0.78
CA SER A 195 -14.46 4.44 0.13
C SER A 195 -12.94 4.42 0.19
N PHE A 196 -12.35 3.27 0.47
CA PHE A 196 -10.91 3.07 0.36
C PHE A 196 -10.42 2.98 -1.10
N ILE A 197 -11.30 2.66 -2.06
CA ILE A 197 -10.94 2.38 -3.47
C ILE A 197 -10.20 3.56 -4.14
N PRO A 198 -10.63 4.83 -3.98
CA PRO A 198 -9.88 5.97 -4.49
C PRO A 198 -8.42 6.04 -4.04
N ALA A 199 -8.12 5.61 -2.81
CA ALA A 199 -6.75 5.52 -2.31
C ALA A 199 -5.99 4.34 -2.93
N VAL A 200 -6.64 3.17 -3.11
CA VAL A 200 -6.07 2.03 -3.84
C VAL A 200 -5.60 2.45 -5.23
N VAL A 201 -6.47 3.14 -5.98
CA VAL A 201 -6.16 3.59 -7.34
C VAL A 201 -5.01 4.60 -7.33
N ALA A 202 -5.04 5.58 -6.42
CA ALA A 202 -3.97 6.58 -6.33
C ALA A 202 -2.63 5.94 -5.96
N HIS A 203 -2.60 5.05 -4.97
CA HIS A 203 -1.39 4.40 -4.50
C HIS A 203 -0.84 3.44 -5.57
N PHE A 204 -1.69 2.60 -6.15
CA PHE A 204 -1.30 1.72 -7.25
C PHE A 204 -0.72 2.52 -8.43
N ALA A 205 -1.34 3.64 -8.81
CA ALA A 205 -0.86 4.46 -9.92
C ALA A 205 0.54 5.04 -9.65
N ILE A 206 0.79 5.62 -8.46
CA ILE A 206 2.12 6.15 -8.15
C ILE A 206 3.19 5.05 -8.08
N ALA A 207 2.84 3.89 -7.52
CA ALA A 207 3.75 2.76 -7.45
C ALA A 207 4.07 2.21 -8.84
N LEU A 208 3.07 2.09 -9.71
CA LEU A 208 3.26 1.66 -11.08
C LEU A 208 4.14 2.65 -11.86
N ILE A 209 3.92 3.96 -11.68
CA ILE A 209 4.77 4.99 -12.30
C ILE A 209 6.22 4.85 -11.83
N LEU A 210 6.47 4.69 -10.53
CA LEU A 210 7.81 4.47 -10.00
C LEU A 210 8.48 3.23 -10.62
N ASN A 211 7.75 2.10 -10.64
CA ASN A 211 8.26 0.85 -11.23
C ASN A 211 8.55 0.98 -12.73
N LEU A 212 7.71 1.71 -13.48
CA LEU A 212 7.95 1.99 -14.89
C LEU A 212 9.20 2.86 -15.09
N LEU A 213 9.36 3.93 -14.31
CA LEU A 213 10.56 4.78 -14.37
C LEU A 213 11.82 3.96 -14.14
N ILE A 214 11.81 3.11 -13.11
CA ILE A 214 12.96 2.25 -12.77
C ILE A 214 13.21 1.21 -13.87
N PHE A 215 12.16 0.53 -14.34
CA PHE A 215 12.25 -0.47 -15.40
C PHE A 215 12.86 0.09 -16.69
N PHE A 216 12.48 1.31 -17.09
CA PHE A 216 13.07 1.95 -18.27
C PHE A 216 14.45 2.57 -18.01
N SER A 217 14.72 3.06 -16.79
CA SER A 217 16.03 3.64 -16.44
C SER A 217 17.18 2.63 -16.41
N LEU A 218 16.88 1.38 -16.00
CA LEU A 218 17.86 0.30 -15.93
C LEU A 218 18.06 -0.42 -17.28
N GLY A 219 17.38 0.03 -18.33
CA GLY A 219 17.26 -0.64 -19.61
C GLY A 219 16.25 -1.78 -19.53
N ALA A 220 15.13 -1.64 -20.25
CA ALA A 220 14.30 -2.81 -20.56
C ALA A 220 15.21 -3.87 -21.20
N PRO A 221 15.04 -5.17 -20.92
CA PRO A 221 15.89 -6.18 -21.54
C PRO A 221 15.86 -5.97 -23.04
N SER A 222 17.03 -5.70 -23.63
CA SER A 222 17.17 -5.88 -25.06
C SER A 222 16.92 -7.37 -25.28
N ASP A 223 15.89 -7.74 -26.05
CA ASP A 223 15.64 -9.12 -26.52
C ASP A 223 16.77 -9.67 -27.41
N THR A 224 17.98 -9.16 -27.26
CA THR A 224 19.21 -9.58 -27.87
C THR A 224 20.25 -9.60 -26.76
N GLN A 225 20.56 -10.82 -26.30
CA GLN A 225 21.86 -11.34 -25.80
C GLN A 225 21.56 -12.43 -24.77
N ASN A 226 21.98 -13.67 -25.09
CA ASN A 226 21.88 -14.92 -24.32
C ASN A 226 20.66 -15.82 -24.60
N ILE A 227 20.42 -16.08 -25.88
CA ILE A 227 20.09 -17.45 -26.31
C ILE A 227 21.46 -18.09 -26.61
N PHE A 228 21.71 -19.29 -26.12
CA PHE A 228 22.97 -20.05 -26.19
C PHE A 228 24.02 -19.71 -25.12
N HIS A 229 23.82 -20.25 -23.91
CA HIS A 229 24.88 -21.00 -23.22
C HIS A 229 24.18 -22.01 -22.30
N PHE A 230 23.97 -23.22 -22.83
CA PHE A 230 23.80 -24.45 -22.05
C PHE A 230 25.17 -25.09 -21.86
#